data_AF-A0A9E3QHN5-F1
#
_entry.id   AF-A0A9E3QHN5-F1
#
_cell.length_a   1.000
_cell.length_b   1.000
_cell.length_c   1.000
_cell.angle_alpha   90.00
_cell.angle_beta   90.00
_cell.angle_gamma   90.00
#
_symmetry.space_group_name_H-M   'P 1'
#
loop_
_entity.id
_entity.type
_entity.pdbx_description
1 polymer ?
#
loop_
_entity_poly.entity_id
_entity_poly.type
_entity_poly.pdbx_seq_one_letter_code
_entity_poly.pdbx_strand_id
1 'polypeptide(L)'
;MSLLAPLVLGVVLPALVAAVVFLGAAWVERRGEAPSAWGGALGLGAGYLLGHAAVQDWLASGRWPAWPPPDVVDWMPYLTLVATALGLLEAIRPGPAWTRWENRLLVTGLALGLLLGPMIRNFWTTRQAASWLIGLGLGLLVLWGLLEGLAARLGPALTLPLLMVAVGTSIVLVLSQSLLLGRLGMALAAALAVAWAVGRFRPGLSMARGGV
;
A
#
# COMPACT_ATOMS: atom_id res chain seq x y z
N MET A 1 18.31 23.96 -5.41
CA MET A 1 17.86 22.70 -6.05
C MET A 1 16.38 22.86 -6.38
N SER A 2 15.97 22.63 -7.63
CA SER A 2 14.59 22.83 -8.08
C SER A 2 13.62 21.86 -7.38
N LEU A 3 12.50 22.36 -6.87
CA LEU A 3 11.41 21.58 -6.25
C LEU A 3 10.87 20.45 -7.15
N LEU A 4 11.15 20.51 -8.46
CA LEU A 4 10.74 19.52 -9.45
C LEU A 4 11.44 18.17 -9.27
N ALA A 5 12.71 18.14 -8.87
CA ALA A 5 13.48 16.88 -8.78
C ALA A 5 12.90 15.88 -7.77
N PRO A 6 12.60 16.24 -6.51
CA PRO A 6 12.00 15.31 -5.55
C PRO A 6 10.56 14.93 -5.92
N LEU A 7 9.83 15.82 -6.59
CA LEU A 7 8.49 15.55 -7.11
C LEU A 7 8.51 14.50 -8.21
N VAL A 8 9.42 14.66 -9.18
CA VAL A 8 9.60 13.70 -10.27
C VAL A 8 10.10 12.37 -9.72
N LEU A 9 11.08 12.36 -8.81
CA LEU A 9 11.58 11.13 -8.20
C LEU A 9 10.49 10.41 -7.38
N GLY A 10 9.70 11.14 -6.59
CA GLY A 10 8.63 10.56 -5.77
C GLY A 10 7.49 9.92 -6.58
N VAL A 11 7.36 10.23 -7.87
CA VAL A 11 6.33 9.65 -8.77
C VAL A 11 6.93 8.66 -9.75
N VAL A 12 8.08 8.97 -10.35
CA VAL A 12 8.72 8.12 -11.36
C VAL A 12 9.35 6.88 -10.72
N LEU A 13 10.01 7.02 -9.57
CA LEU A 13 10.64 5.89 -8.90
C LEU A 13 9.65 4.77 -8.50
N PRO A 14 8.53 5.05 -7.80
CA PRO A 14 7.57 4.01 -7.45
C PRO A 14 6.98 3.33 -8.69
N ALA A 15 6.73 4.10 -9.77
CA ALA A 15 6.26 3.54 -11.03
C ALA A 15 7.28 2.60 -11.67
N LEU A 16 8.56 3.01 -11.76
CA LEU A 16 9.62 2.19 -12.33
C LEU A 16 9.81 0.89 -11.55
N VAL A 17 9.83 0.96 -10.21
CA VAL A 17 9.98 -0.21 -9.34
C VAL A 17 8.81 -1.17 -9.53
N ALA A 18 7.57 -0.65 -9.47
CA ALA A 18 6.39 -1.45 -9.70
C ALA A 18 6.45 -2.11 -11.09
N ALA A 19 6.88 -1.38 -12.13
CA ALA A 19 7.00 -1.90 -13.49
C ALA A 19 8.00 -3.05 -13.57
N VAL A 20 9.19 -2.88 -12.98
CA VAL A 20 10.22 -3.92 -12.94
C VAL A 20 9.71 -5.17 -12.24
N VAL A 21 9.07 -5.02 -11.07
CA VAL A 21 8.53 -6.15 -10.32
C VAL A 21 7.42 -6.87 -11.09
N PHE A 22 6.45 -6.13 -11.65
CA PHE A 22 5.36 -6.74 -12.41
C PHE A 22 5.83 -7.40 -13.70
N LEU A 23 6.76 -6.79 -14.44
CA LEU A 23 7.33 -7.39 -15.65
C LEU A 23 8.18 -8.62 -15.31
N GLY A 24 8.94 -8.58 -14.22
CA GLY A 24 9.69 -9.72 -13.70
C GLY A 24 8.78 -10.89 -13.32
N ALA A 25 7.72 -10.62 -12.55
CA ALA A 25 6.73 -11.62 -12.17
C ALA A 25 6.05 -12.24 -13.41
N ALA A 26 5.66 -11.41 -14.38
CA ALA A 26 5.05 -11.85 -15.63
C ALA A 26 6.01 -12.59 -16.58
N TRP A 27 7.32 -12.48 -16.36
CA TRP A 27 8.34 -13.24 -17.09
C TRP A 27 8.62 -14.59 -16.43
N VAL A 28 8.65 -14.65 -15.09
CA VAL A 28 8.73 -15.90 -14.32
C VAL A 28 7.53 -16.80 -14.63
N GLU A 29 6.32 -16.24 -14.63
CA GLU A 29 5.10 -16.99 -14.99
C GLU A 29 5.15 -17.57 -16.41
N ARG A 30 5.72 -16.84 -17.38
CA ARG A 30 5.89 -17.32 -18.75
C ARG A 30 6.83 -18.53 -18.86
N ARG A 31 7.71 -18.73 -17.88
CA ARG A 31 8.62 -19.89 -17.84
C ARG A 31 7.95 -21.16 -17.29
N GLY A 32 6.65 -21.10 -16.98
CA GLY A 32 5.90 -22.22 -16.42
C GLY A 32 6.16 -22.43 -14.93
N GLU A 33 6.85 -21.48 -14.28
CA GLU A 33 6.95 -21.44 -12.83
C GLU A 33 5.62 -20.96 -12.22
N ALA A 34 5.36 -21.33 -10.96
CA ALA A 34 4.08 -21.15 -10.27
C ALA A 34 3.44 -19.75 -10.48
N PRO A 35 2.09 -19.65 -10.47
CA PRO A 35 1.38 -18.41 -10.74
C PRO A 35 1.91 -17.23 -9.92
N SER A 36 2.00 -16.05 -10.54
CA SER A 36 2.72 -14.85 -10.09
C SER A 36 2.14 -14.15 -8.85
N ALA A 37 1.46 -14.87 -7.97
CA ALA A 37 0.68 -14.33 -6.86
C ALA A 37 1.47 -13.43 -5.89
N TRP A 38 2.80 -13.40 -5.94
CA TRP A 38 3.65 -12.52 -5.14
C TRP A 38 3.88 -11.13 -5.78
N GLY A 39 3.64 -11.00 -7.10
CA GLY A 39 3.96 -9.80 -7.88
C GLY A 39 3.19 -8.56 -7.40
N GLY A 40 1.96 -8.74 -6.92
CA GLY A 40 1.09 -7.67 -6.41
C GLY A 40 1.56 -7.07 -5.12
N ALA A 41 1.68 -7.91 -4.10
CA ALA A 41 2.21 -7.52 -2.81
C ALA A 41 3.58 -6.86 -2.97
N LEU A 42 4.51 -7.50 -3.70
CA LEU A 42 5.86 -6.95 -3.87
C LEU A 42 5.87 -5.69 -4.74
N GLY A 43 5.14 -5.65 -5.84
CA GLY A 43 5.17 -4.54 -6.80
C GLY A 43 4.59 -3.27 -6.21
N LEU A 44 3.43 -3.36 -5.54
CA LEU A 44 2.83 -2.23 -4.84
C LEU A 44 3.63 -1.87 -3.58
N GLY A 45 4.02 -2.86 -2.78
CA GLY A 45 4.77 -2.66 -1.55
C GLY A 45 6.13 -2.01 -1.77
N ALA A 46 6.96 -2.60 -2.63
CA ALA A 46 8.28 -2.06 -2.97
C ALA A 46 8.17 -0.73 -3.71
N GLY A 47 7.20 -0.59 -4.62
CA GLY A 47 6.91 0.66 -5.32
C GLY A 47 6.64 1.77 -4.31
N TYR A 48 5.66 1.60 -3.42
CA TYR A 48 5.34 2.57 -2.39
C TYR A 48 6.53 2.87 -1.47
N LEU A 49 7.24 1.85 -0.97
CA LEU A 49 8.37 2.02 -0.05
C LEU A 49 9.50 2.86 -0.67
N LEU A 50 9.84 2.60 -1.93
CA LEU A 50 10.87 3.39 -2.61
C LEU A 50 10.38 4.80 -2.96
N GLY A 51 9.10 4.96 -3.29
CA GLY A 51 8.47 6.28 -3.40
C GLY A 51 8.52 7.07 -2.10
N HIS A 52 8.20 6.44 -0.97
CA HIS A 52 8.28 7.03 0.37
C HIS A 52 9.72 7.42 0.71
N ALA A 53 10.68 6.52 0.47
CA ALA A 53 12.10 6.76 0.69
C ALA A 53 12.64 7.92 -0.17
N ALA A 54 12.16 8.09 -1.40
CA ALA A 54 12.50 9.22 -2.24
C ALA A 54 11.86 10.54 -1.76
N VAL A 55 10.60 10.50 -1.33
CA VAL A 55 9.89 11.69 -0.85
C VAL A 55 10.47 12.22 0.47
N GLN A 56 10.96 11.34 1.34
CA GLN A 56 11.60 11.71 2.60
C GLN A 56 13.14 11.80 2.52
N ASP A 57 13.72 11.80 1.31
CA ASP A 57 15.17 11.90 1.08
C ASP A 57 16.02 10.82 1.79
N TRP A 58 15.45 9.66 2.14
CA TRP A 58 16.19 8.54 2.76
C TRP A 58 17.27 7.98 1.83
N LEU A 59 16.99 7.92 0.53
CA LEU A 59 17.94 7.43 -0.47
C LEU A 59 19.18 8.32 -0.59
N ALA A 60 18.98 9.64 -0.50
CA ALA A 60 20.08 10.60 -0.59
C ALA A 60 20.86 10.72 0.73
N SER A 61 20.15 10.66 1.86
CA SER A 61 20.76 10.78 3.19
C SER A 61 21.35 9.47 3.72
N GLY A 62 20.98 8.32 3.14
CA GLY A 62 21.33 7.00 3.65
C GLY A 62 20.73 6.69 5.02
N ARG A 63 19.72 7.46 5.46
CA ARG A 63 19.11 7.35 6.78
C ARG A 63 17.75 6.67 6.69
N TRP A 64 17.65 5.51 7.31
CA TRP A 64 16.37 4.86 7.59
C TRP A 64 15.67 5.58 8.77
N PRO A 65 14.33 5.63 8.81
CA PRO A 65 13.60 6.19 9.95
C PRO A 65 14.05 5.53 11.26
N ALA A 66 14.16 6.35 12.32
CA ALA A 66 14.58 5.87 13.62
C ALA A 66 13.51 4.95 14.24
N TRP A 67 13.95 3.97 15.04
CA TRP A 67 13.05 3.12 15.80
C TRP A 67 13.16 3.44 17.30
N PRO A 68 12.04 3.74 18.00
CA PRO A 68 10.68 3.89 17.47
C PRO A 68 10.50 5.24 16.71
N PRO A 69 9.67 5.27 15.65
CA PRO A 69 9.42 6.52 14.91
C PRO A 69 8.74 7.59 15.77
N PRO A 70 9.23 8.85 15.75
CA PRO A 70 8.66 9.94 16.53
C PRO A 70 7.35 10.45 15.91
N ASP A 71 7.25 10.43 14.58
CA ASP A 71 6.11 10.97 13.82
C ASP A 71 5.23 9.85 13.23
N VAL A 72 3.93 10.13 13.11
CA VAL A 72 2.93 9.19 12.58
C VAL A 72 3.24 8.77 11.14
N VAL A 73 3.74 9.71 10.32
CA VAL A 73 4.05 9.45 8.91
C VAL A 73 5.20 8.44 8.78
N ASP A 74 6.10 8.42 9.75
CA ASP A 74 7.27 7.54 9.73
C ASP A 74 6.92 6.09 10.12
N TRP A 75 5.70 5.83 10.61
CA TRP A 75 5.17 4.48 10.81
C TRP A 75 4.68 3.83 9.51
N MET A 76 4.29 4.62 8.50
CA MET A 76 3.81 4.13 7.20
C MET A 76 4.75 3.13 6.50
N PRO A 77 6.07 3.35 6.39
CA PRO A 77 6.99 2.35 5.79
C PRO A 77 6.97 1.01 6.53
N TYR A 78 6.90 1.01 7.87
CA TYR A 78 6.87 -0.23 8.65
C TYR A 78 5.55 -0.96 8.44
N LEU A 79 4.43 -0.24 8.40
CA LEU A 79 3.13 -0.81 8.07
C LEU A 79 3.10 -1.40 6.66
N THR A 80 3.66 -0.70 5.67
CA THR A 80 3.76 -1.21 4.29
C THR A 80 4.66 -2.44 4.24
N LEU A 81 5.79 -2.47 4.96
CA LEU A 81 6.66 -3.64 5.05
C LEU A 81 5.93 -4.85 5.63
N VAL A 82 5.20 -4.67 6.73
CA VAL A 82 4.39 -5.74 7.35
C VAL A 82 3.30 -6.22 6.40
N ALA A 83 2.55 -5.31 5.77
CA ALA A 83 1.51 -5.66 4.81
C ALA A 83 2.08 -6.39 3.59
N THR A 84 3.23 -5.96 3.08
CA THR A 84 3.94 -6.60 1.97
C THR A 84 4.41 -8.00 2.35
N ALA A 85 5.02 -8.16 3.54
CA ALA A 85 5.52 -9.43 4.02
C ALA A 85 4.37 -10.44 4.23
N LEU A 86 3.24 -10.01 4.79
CA LEU A 86 2.05 -10.85 4.95
C LEU A 86 1.43 -11.21 3.61
N GLY A 87 1.33 -10.26 2.68
CA GLY A 87 0.84 -10.52 1.32
C GLY A 87 1.72 -11.51 0.57
N LEU A 88 3.04 -11.39 0.70
CA LEU A 88 4.00 -12.36 0.16
C LEU A 88 3.87 -13.73 0.81
N LEU A 89 3.73 -13.79 2.14
CA LEU A 89 3.57 -15.05 2.85
C LEU A 89 2.28 -15.76 2.43
N GLU A 90 1.18 -15.03 2.29
CA GLU A 90 -0.08 -15.58 1.78
C GLU A 90 0.01 -16.07 0.33
N ALA A 91 0.77 -15.36 -0.51
CA ALA A 91 1.02 -15.75 -1.89
C ALA A 91 1.85 -17.03 -2.00
N ILE A 92 2.88 -17.17 -1.16
CA ILE A 92 3.78 -18.34 -1.16
C ILE A 92 3.15 -19.54 -0.44
N ARG A 93 2.42 -19.28 0.65
CA ARG A 93 1.79 -20.30 1.49
C ARG A 93 0.29 -20.00 1.62
N PRO A 94 -0.52 -20.38 0.61
CA PRO A 94 -1.96 -20.18 0.68
C PRO A 94 -2.55 -20.99 1.85
N GLY A 95 -2.91 -20.27 2.92
CA GLY A 95 -3.53 -20.84 4.11
C GLY A 95 -5.05 -20.98 3.99
N PRO A 96 -5.69 -21.57 5.01
CA PRO A 96 -7.14 -21.60 5.13
C PRO A 96 -7.71 -20.18 5.24
N ALA A 97 -8.99 -19.97 4.88
CA ALA A 97 -9.57 -18.63 4.80
C ALA A 97 -9.54 -17.82 6.12
N TRP A 98 -9.46 -18.48 7.28
CA TRP A 98 -9.41 -17.79 8.57
C TRP A 98 -8.08 -17.08 8.83
N THR A 99 -6.94 -17.61 8.36
CA THR A 99 -5.63 -16.96 8.58
C THR A 99 -5.55 -15.61 7.87
N ARG A 100 -6.29 -15.44 6.77
CA ARG A 100 -6.40 -14.14 6.07
C ARG A 100 -7.13 -13.10 6.91
N TRP A 101 -8.17 -13.51 7.63
CA TRP A 101 -8.88 -12.60 8.54
C TRP A 101 -8.00 -12.21 9.72
N GLU A 102 -7.17 -13.12 10.23
CA GLU A 102 -6.18 -12.79 11.25
C GLU A 102 -5.15 -11.76 10.76
N ASN A 103 -4.58 -11.97 9.57
CA ASN A 103 -3.65 -11.03 8.98
C ASN A 103 -4.28 -9.64 8.78
N ARG A 104 -5.54 -9.58 8.35
CA ARG A 104 -6.28 -8.32 8.22
C ARG A 104 -6.53 -7.65 9.56
N LEU A 105 -6.94 -8.41 10.58
CA LEU A 105 -7.13 -7.90 11.93
C LEU A 105 -5.82 -7.36 12.49
N LEU A 106 -4.72 -8.06 12.26
CA LEU A 106 -3.39 -7.66 12.70
C LEU A 106 -2.94 -6.38 11.99
N VAL A 107 -3.03 -6.30 10.67
CA VAL A 107 -2.64 -5.09 9.91
C VAL A 107 -3.53 -3.90 10.27
N THR A 108 -4.85 -4.11 10.39
CA THR A 108 -5.81 -3.07 10.76
C THR A 108 -5.55 -2.58 12.19
N GLY A 109 -5.34 -3.50 13.14
CA GLY A 109 -5.05 -3.19 14.53
C GLY A 109 -3.72 -2.43 14.67
N LEU A 110 -2.67 -2.87 13.97
CA LEU A 110 -1.39 -2.17 13.93
C LEU A 110 -1.52 -0.78 13.32
N ALA A 111 -2.20 -0.66 12.17
CA ALA A 111 -2.40 0.64 11.51
C ALA A 111 -3.16 1.61 12.40
N LEU A 112 -4.29 1.20 12.98
CA LEU A 112 -5.07 2.07 13.87
C LEU A 112 -4.30 2.40 15.16
N GLY A 113 -3.67 1.40 15.78
CA GLY A 113 -2.92 1.60 17.02
C GLY A 113 -1.72 2.54 16.85
N LEU A 114 -0.97 2.40 15.76
CA LEU A 114 0.20 3.24 15.49
C LEU A 114 -0.18 4.63 14.98
N LEU A 115 -1.13 4.72 14.03
CA LEU A 115 -1.50 6.00 13.43
C LEU A 115 -2.36 6.87 14.35
N LEU A 116 -3.25 6.25 15.14
CA LEU A 116 -4.11 6.98 16.09
C LEU A 116 -3.54 6.99 17.51
N GLY A 117 -2.40 6.33 17.74
CA GLY A 117 -1.75 6.27 19.05
C GLY A 117 -1.56 7.64 19.72
N PRO A 118 -1.10 8.69 19.01
CA PRO A 118 -1.03 10.05 19.57
C PRO A 118 -2.41 10.62 19.94
N MET A 119 -3.44 10.37 19.14
CA MET A 119 -4.82 10.82 19.42
C MET A 119 -5.39 10.14 20.68
N ILE A 120 -5.17 8.83 20.79
CA ILE A 120 -5.60 8.03 21.94
C ILE A 120 -4.93 8.51 23.23
N ARG A 121 -3.63 8.82 23.17
CA ARG A 121 -2.85 9.20 24.37
C ARG A 121 -3.11 10.64 24.82
N ASN A 122 -3.29 11.57 23.87
CA ASN A 122 -3.25 13.00 24.18
C ASN A 122 -4.63 13.69 24.14
N PHE A 123 -5.61 13.12 23.41
CA PHE A 123 -6.84 13.85 23.09
C PHE A 123 -8.14 13.10 23.42
N TRP A 124 -8.15 11.76 23.38
CA TRP A 124 -9.38 10.99 23.54
C TRP A 124 -9.57 10.42 24.93
N THR A 125 -10.81 10.43 25.41
CA THR A 125 -11.20 9.61 26.57
C THR A 125 -11.21 8.13 26.19
N THR A 126 -11.07 7.22 27.17
CA THR A 126 -11.10 5.77 26.93
C THR A 126 -12.33 5.31 26.15
N ARG A 127 -13.49 5.91 26.43
CA ARG A 127 -14.75 5.58 25.75
C ARG A 127 -14.75 6.05 24.29
N GLN A 128 -14.28 7.27 24.03
CA GLN A 128 -14.17 7.80 22.67
C GLN A 128 -13.15 7.01 21.85
N ALA A 129 -12.00 6.69 22.43
CA ALA A 129 -10.98 5.88 21.79
C ALA A 129 -11.54 4.50 21.42
N ALA A 130 -12.22 3.81 22.35
CA ALA A 130 -12.86 2.54 22.06
C ALA A 130 -13.89 2.64 20.92
N SER A 131 -14.76 3.67 20.93
CA SER A 131 -15.76 3.84 19.87
C SER A 131 -15.13 4.11 18.51
N TRP A 132 -14.09 4.94 18.44
CA TRP A 132 -13.41 5.25 17.18
C TRP A 132 -12.63 4.05 16.66
N LEU A 133 -11.91 3.33 17.53
CA LEU A 133 -11.15 2.13 17.15
C LEU A 133 -12.06 1.02 16.65
N ILE A 134 -13.19 0.77 17.32
CA ILE A 134 -14.17 -0.22 16.87
C ILE A 134 -14.80 0.21 15.55
N GLY A 135 -15.26 1.47 15.44
CA GLY A 135 -15.92 1.98 14.24
C GLY A 135 -15.00 1.97 13.02
N LEU A 136 -13.78 2.50 13.15
CA LEU A 136 -12.79 2.51 12.07
C LEU A 136 -12.28 1.10 11.76
N GLY A 137 -12.07 0.27 12.77
CA GLY A 137 -11.66 -1.13 12.59
C GLY A 137 -12.68 -1.91 11.78
N LEU A 138 -13.96 -1.87 12.16
CA LEU A 138 -15.03 -2.51 11.40
C LEU A 138 -15.17 -1.93 10.00
N GLY A 139 -15.10 -0.60 9.85
CA GLY A 139 -15.16 0.06 8.56
C GLY A 139 -14.04 -0.39 7.61
N LEU A 140 -12.80 -0.46 8.10
CA LEU A 140 -11.64 -0.93 7.34
C LEU A 140 -11.77 -2.41 6.95
N LEU A 141 -12.22 -3.27 7.86
CA LEU A 141 -12.43 -4.70 7.58
C LEU A 141 -13.53 -4.93 6.55
N VAL A 142 -14.63 -4.19 6.63
CA VAL A 142 -15.72 -4.23 5.64
C VAL A 142 -15.21 -3.74 4.28
N LEU A 143 -14.54 -2.59 4.24
CA LEU A 143 -13.95 -2.06 3.02
C LEU A 143 -12.98 -3.07 2.38
N TRP A 144 -12.11 -3.69 3.18
CA TRP A 144 -11.17 -4.70 2.71
C TRP A 144 -11.91 -5.92 2.14
N GLY A 145 -12.92 -6.44 2.85
CA GLY A 145 -13.74 -7.56 2.36
C GLY A 145 -14.46 -7.23 1.05
N LEU A 146 -14.98 -6.00 0.91
CA LEU A 146 -15.58 -5.52 -0.33
C LEU A 146 -14.56 -5.41 -1.47
N LEU A 147 -13.38 -4.87 -1.21
CA LEU A 147 -12.30 -4.78 -2.19
C LEU A 147 -11.87 -6.16 -2.68
N GLU A 148 -11.81 -7.16 -1.81
CA GLU A 148 -11.52 -8.53 -2.23
C GLU A 148 -12.64 -9.18 -3.04
N GLY A 149 -13.89 -8.96 -2.63
CA GLY A 149 -15.05 -9.40 -3.39
C GLY A 149 -15.06 -8.79 -4.79
N LEU A 150 -14.71 -7.51 -4.90
CA LEU A 150 -14.55 -6.81 -6.17
C LEU A 150 -13.32 -7.31 -6.94
N ALA A 151 -12.20 -7.58 -6.28
CA ALA A 151 -11.00 -8.11 -6.92
C ALA A 151 -11.27 -9.48 -7.55
N ALA A 152 -12.03 -10.34 -6.85
CA ALA A 152 -12.42 -11.64 -7.38
C ALA A 152 -13.36 -11.55 -8.60
N ARG A 153 -14.16 -10.48 -8.71
CA ARG A 153 -15.13 -10.27 -9.81
C ARG A 153 -14.54 -9.51 -11.00
N LEU A 154 -13.74 -8.49 -10.73
CA LEU A 154 -13.22 -7.55 -11.73
C LEU A 154 -11.77 -7.87 -12.14
N GLY A 155 -11.06 -8.68 -11.35
CA GLY A 155 -9.65 -9.02 -11.58
C GLY A 155 -8.78 -7.76 -11.70
N PRO A 156 -7.95 -7.63 -12.76
CA PRO A 156 -7.07 -6.49 -12.94
C PRO A 156 -7.83 -5.17 -13.11
N ALA A 157 -9.11 -5.18 -13.51
CA ALA A 157 -9.87 -3.94 -13.69
C ALA A 157 -10.10 -3.15 -12.39
N LEU A 158 -9.94 -3.78 -11.20
CA LEU A 158 -10.02 -3.10 -9.90
C LEU A 158 -8.89 -2.05 -9.69
N THR A 159 -7.77 -2.18 -10.40
CA THR A 159 -6.65 -1.23 -10.31
C THR A 159 -7.05 0.19 -10.68
N LEU A 160 -7.95 0.37 -11.67
CA LEU A 160 -8.39 1.68 -12.15
C LEU A 160 -9.17 2.49 -11.10
N PRO A 161 -10.24 1.96 -10.46
CA PRO A 161 -10.93 2.69 -9.41
C PRO A 161 -10.01 2.97 -8.20
N LEU A 162 -9.12 2.03 -7.84
CA LEU A 162 -8.14 2.27 -6.78
C LEU A 162 -7.17 3.42 -7.13
N LEU A 163 -6.69 3.46 -8.38
CA LEU A 163 -5.89 4.56 -8.91
C LEU A 163 -6.65 5.89 -8.79
N MET A 164 -7.91 5.94 -9.21
CA MET A 164 -8.72 7.17 -9.15
C MET A 164 -8.94 7.64 -7.72
N VAL A 165 -9.19 6.71 -6.78
CA VAL A 165 -9.27 7.01 -5.35
C VAL A 165 -7.94 7.54 -4.82
N ALA A 166 -6.81 6.93 -5.18
CA ALA A 166 -5.49 7.38 -4.75
C ALA A 166 -5.16 8.79 -5.28
N VAL A 167 -5.42 9.06 -6.56
CA VAL A 167 -5.24 10.39 -7.16
C VAL A 167 -6.15 11.42 -6.48
N GLY A 168 -7.44 11.14 -6.35
CA GLY A 168 -8.40 12.03 -5.70
C GLY A 168 -8.02 12.34 -4.25
N THR A 169 -7.66 11.31 -3.49
CA THR A 169 -7.19 11.45 -2.10
C THR A 169 -5.92 12.30 -2.03
N SER A 170 -4.98 12.10 -2.95
CA SER A 170 -3.75 12.90 -3.02
C SER A 170 -4.04 14.37 -3.28
N ILE A 171 -4.94 14.67 -4.21
CA ILE A 171 -5.38 16.04 -4.51
C ILE A 171 -6.01 16.68 -3.27
N VAL A 172 -6.93 15.98 -2.60
CA VAL A 172 -7.59 16.45 -1.37
C VAL A 172 -6.57 16.73 -0.26
N LEU A 173 -5.54 15.88 -0.12
CA LEU A 173 -4.48 16.06 0.88
C LEU A 173 -3.60 17.28 0.58
N VAL A 174 -3.27 17.52 -0.69
CA VAL A 174 -2.55 18.73 -1.11
C VAL A 174 -3.40 19.98 -0.84
N LEU A 175 -4.69 19.95 -1.16
CA LEU A 175 -5.62 21.06 -0.90
C LEU A 175 -5.82 21.30 0.60
N SER A 176 -5.76 20.23 1.41
CA SER A 176 -5.74 20.29 2.88
C SER A 176 -4.40 20.72 3.47
N GLN A 177 -3.51 21.31 2.66
CA GLN A 177 -2.17 21.80 3.04
C GLN A 177 -1.21 20.71 3.54
N SER A 178 -1.51 19.42 3.33
CA SER A 178 -0.62 18.32 3.66
C SER A 178 0.14 17.84 2.43
N LEU A 179 1.13 18.64 2.01
CA LEU A 179 1.94 18.36 0.81
C LEU A 179 2.67 17.01 0.92
N LEU A 180 3.15 16.65 2.11
CA LEU A 180 3.84 15.39 2.35
C LEU A 180 2.92 14.19 2.09
N LEU A 181 1.74 14.15 2.72
CA LEU A 181 0.77 13.07 2.52
C LEU A 181 0.26 13.02 1.08
N GLY A 182 0.05 14.18 0.45
CA GLY A 182 -0.29 14.26 -0.97
C GLY A 182 0.75 13.60 -1.88
N ARG A 183 2.05 13.84 -1.63
CA ARG A 183 3.15 13.20 -2.38
C ARG A 183 3.20 11.69 -2.16
N LEU A 184 2.99 11.22 -0.93
CA LEU A 184 2.93 9.79 -0.63
C LEU A 184 1.73 9.12 -1.31
N GLY A 185 0.59 9.80 -1.35
CA GLY A 185 -0.58 9.33 -2.11
C GLY A 185 -0.30 9.25 -3.61
N MET A 186 0.41 10.23 -4.18
CA MET A 186 0.81 10.21 -5.59
C MET A 186 1.81 9.09 -5.89
N ALA A 187 2.69 8.74 -4.95
CA ALA A 187 3.58 7.59 -5.08
C ALA A 187 2.81 6.27 -5.18
N LEU A 188 1.78 6.10 -4.33
CA LEU A 188 0.87 4.94 -4.42
C LEU A 188 0.08 4.95 -5.73
N ALA A 189 -0.45 6.11 -6.14
CA ALA A 189 -1.16 6.27 -7.40
C ALA A 189 -0.27 5.88 -8.59
N ALA A 190 1.01 6.26 -8.58
CA ALA A 190 1.95 5.89 -9.63
C ALA A 190 2.16 4.36 -9.71
N ALA A 191 2.33 3.68 -8.58
CA ALA A 191 2.43 2.22 -8.54
C ALA A 191 1.15 1.53 -9.06
N LEU A 192 -0.03 2.06 -8.68
CA LEU A 192 -1.33 1.58 -9.15
C LEU A 192 -1.54 1.83 -10.66
N ALA A 193 -1.07 2.95 -11.19
CA ALA A 193 -1.15 3.27 -12.61
C ALA A 193 -0.35 2.26 -13.44
N VAL A 194 0.82 1.85 -12.94
CA VAL A 194 1.62 0.80 -13.57
C VAL A 194 0.94 -0.56 -13.45
N ALA A 195 0.40 -0.90 -12.27
CA ALA A 195 -0.36 -2.14 -12.10
C ALA A 195 -1.55 -2.22 -13.07
N TRP A 196 -2.28 -1.12 -13.26
CA TRP A 196 -3.36 -1.01 -14.23
C TRP A 196 -2.87 -1.19 -15.67
N ALA A 197 -1.79 -0.49 -16.04
CA ALA A 197 -1.22 -0.59 -17.38
C ALA A 197 -0.77 -2.01 -17.70
N VAL A 198 -0.05 -2.66 -16.78
CA VAL A 198 0.41 -4.06 -16.95
C VAL A 198 -0.77 -5.02 -16.97
N GLY A 199 -1.74 -4.86 -16.07
CA GLY A 199 -2.96 -5.68 -16.00
C GLY A 199 -3.79 -5.63 -17.29
N ARG A 200 -3.76 -4.51 -18.03
CA ARG A 200 -4.43 -4.39 -19.34
C ARG A 200 -3.81 -5.27 -20.43
N PHE A 201 -2.51 -5.53 -20.35
CA PHE A 201 -1.82 -6.44 -21.28
C PHE A 201 -1.79 -7.88 -20.78
N ARG A 202 -2.10 -8.12 -19.50
CA ARG A 202 -2.03 -9.43 -18.85
C ARG A 202 -3.27 -9.66 -17.97
N PRO A 203 -4.40 -10.07 -18.56
CA PRO A 203 -5.66 -10.26 -17.82
C PRO A 203 -5.61 -11.38 -16.77
N GLY A 204 -4.61 -12.27 -16.87
CA GLY A 204 -4.36 -13.32 -15.86
C GLY A 204 -3.84 -12.77 -14.53
N LEU A 205 -3.32 -11.54 -14.52
CA LEU A 205 -2.85 -10.91 -13.30
C LEU A 205 -4.04 -10.36 -12.50
N SER A 206 -4.30 -10.91 -11.32
CA SER A 206 -5.41 -10.55 -10.44
C SER A 206 -4.90 -10.06 -9.10
N MET A 207 -5.44 -8.92 -8.62
CA MET A 207 -5.16 -8.40 -7.28
C MET A 207 -5.75 -9.26 -6.14
N ALA A 208 -6.48 -10.32 -6.47
CA ALA A 208 -7.04 -11.20 -5.45
C ALA A 208 -5.92 -12.03 -4.79
N ARG A 209 -6.04 -12.23 -3.46
CA ARG A 209 -5.19 -13.15 -2.66
C ARG A 209 -3.70 -12.78 -2.60
N GLY A 210 -3.38 -11.49 -2.55
CA GLY A 210 -1.99 -11.00 -2.58
C GLY A 210 -1.38 -10.93 -3.97
N GLY A 211 -2.11 -11.45 -4.97
CA GLY A 211 -1.74 -11.49 -6.37
C GLY A 211 -1.47 -10.13 -6.98
N VAL A 212 -0.54 -10.12 -7.94
CA VAL A 212 -0.86 -9.62 -9.27
C VAL A 212 -0.70 -10.86 -10.15
#